data_AF-A0ABD5SAY8-F1
#
_entry.id   AF-A0ABD5SAY8-F1
#
_cell.length_a   1.000
_cell.length_b   1.000
_cell.length_c   1.000
_cell.angle_alpha   90.00
_cell.angle_beta   90.00
_cell.angle_gamma   90.00
#
_symmetry.space_group_name_H-M   'P 1'
#
loop_
_entity.id
_entity.type
_entity.pdbx_description
1 polymer ?
#
loop_
_entity_poly.entity_id
_entity_poly.type
_entity_poly.pdbx_seq_one_letter_code
_entity_poly.pdbx_strand_id
1 'polypeptide(L)'
;MTSPSRTLGIAFSGGTHVSYVAGAVVRGDFALDGLAYDSCSVGGTDATDAIRDLATSLDRPDVRHVCLAGVAPAWFNLVDLDRLHAALDRPVSAVSYEPSP
;
A
#
# COMPACT_ATOMS: atom_id res chain seq x y z
N MET A 1 -20.17 6.53 -19.60
CA MET A 1 -19.97 5.72 -18.38
C MET A 1 -18.63 6.11 -17.80
N THR A 2 -18.58 6.62 -16.56
CA THR A 2 -17.31 6.79 -15.84
C THR A 2 -16.68 5.42 -15.66
N SER A 3 -15.40 5.26 -16.00
CA SER A 3 -14.69 4.02 -15.71
C SER A 3 -14.83 3.69 -14.22
N PRO A 4 -15.14 2.43 -13.84
CA PRO A 4 -15.21 2.07 -12.43
C PRO A 4 -13.87 2.39 -11.77
N SER A 5 -13.92 3.16 -10.68
CA SER A 5 -12.73 3.53 -9.91
C SER A 5 -12.20 2.31 -9.17
N ARG A 6 -10.87 2.21 -9.07
CA ARG A 6 -10.16 1.18 -8.32
C ARG A 6 -9.15 1.81 -7.41
N THR A 7 -9.09 1.26 -6.20
CA THR A 7 -8.15 1.64 -5.16
C THR A 7 -7.27 0.45 -4.85
N LEU A 8 -5.97 0.66 -4.75
CA LEU A 8 -5.05 -0.29 -4.16
C LEU A 8 -4.96 -0.01 -2.65
N GLY A 9 -5.54 -0.89 -1.84
CA GLY A 9 -5.35 -0.88 -0.39
C GLY A 9 -4.12 -1.69 -0.01
N ILE A 10 -3.29 -1.17 0.90
CA ILE A 10 -2.09 -1.83 1.41
C ILE A 10 -2.20 -2.01 2.92
N ALA A 11 -1.94 -3.23 3.40
CA ALA A 11 -1.89 -3.57 4.81
C ALA A 11 -0.64 -4.38 5.14
N PHE A 12 -0.26 -4.38 6.42
CA PHE A 12 0.93 -5.03 6.92
C PHE A 12 0.60 -6.05 8.01
N SER A 13 1.33 -7.16 8.04
CA SER A 13 1.26 -8.15 9.11
C SER A 13 2.68 -8.46 9.60
N GLY A 14 2.98 -8.09 10.84
CA GLY A 14 4.31 -8.18 11.41
C GLY A 14 4.66 -9.58 11.93
N GLY A 15 5.86 -10.07 11.58
CA GLY A 15 6.56 -11.15 12.25
C GLY A 15 7.73 -10.64 13.10
N THR A 16 8.66 -11.51 13.49
CA THR A 16 9.82 -11.14 14.33
C THR A 16 10.92 -10.41 13.57
N HIS A 17 11.15 -10.76 12.30
CA HIS A 17 12.21 -10.19 11.46
C HIS A 17 11.67 -9.67 10.12
N VAL A 18 10.54 -10.20 9.68
CA VAL A 18 9.89 -9.88 8.41
C VAL A 18 8.47 -9.43 8.69
N SER A 19 8.03 -8.39 8.00
CA SER A 19 6.64 -7.97 7.93
C SER A 19 6.12 -8.23 6.53
N TYR A 20 4.99 -8.94 6.43
CA TYR A 20 4.33 -9.17 5.16
C TYR A 20 3.54 -7.92 4.75
N VAL A 21 3.62 -7.58 3.47
CA VAL A 21 2.85 -6.53 2.82
C VAL A 21 1.79 -7.20 1.95
N ALA A 22 0.53 -6.86 2.15
CA ALA A 22 -0.57 -7.34 1.33
C ALA A 22 -1.21 -6.15 0.61
N GLY A 23 -1.39 -6.27 -0.70
CA GLY A 23 -2.13 -5.30 -1.51
C GLY A 23 -3.40 -5.91 -2.08
N ALA A 24 -4.49 -5.17 -2.00
CA ALA A 24 -5.79 -5.53 -2.55
C ALA A 24 -6.31 -4.44 -3.48
N VAL A 25 -6.62 -4.80 -4.72
CA VAL A 25 -7.30 -3.90 -5.66
C VAL A 25 -8.79 -4.05 -5.45
N VAL A 26 -9.45 -2.98 -5.02
CA VAL A 26 -10.88 -2.95 -4.73
C VAL A 26 -11.57 -1.97 -5.66
N ARG A 27 -12.68 -2.42 -6.26
CA ARG A 27 -13.53 -1.60 -7.13
C ARG A 27 -14.42 -0.66 -6.32
N GLY A 28 -15.01 0.33 -6.98
CA GLY A 28 -15.97 1.25 -6.35
C GLY A 28 -17.24 0.59 -5.79
N ASP A 29 -17.56 -0.65 -6.18
CA ASP A 29 -18.63 -1.48 -5.62
C ASP A 29 -18.14 -2.45 -4.53
N PHE A 30 -16.93 -2.22 -4.00
CA PHE A 30 -16.26 -3.02 -2.96
C PHE A 30 -15.90 -4.45 -3.36
N ALA A 31 -16.08 -4.82 -4.63
CA ALA A 31 -15.62 -6.11 -5.12
C ALA A 31 -14.09 -6.14 -5.17
N LEU A 32 -13.52 -7.23 -4.64
CA LEU A 32 -12.11 -7.55 -4.79
C LEU A 32 -11.81 -7.88 -6.27
N ASP A 33 -10.77 -7.26 -6.80
CA ASP A 33 -10.42 -7.35 -8.23
C ASP A 33 -8.92 -7.59 -8.46
N GLY A 34 -8.17 -7.92 -7.40
CA GLY A 34 -6.76 -8.29 -7.48
C GLY A 34 -6.10 -8.37 -6.10
N LEU A 35 -5.10 -9.23 -5.97
CA LEU A 35 -4.28 -9.40 -4.78
C LEU A 35 -2.81 -9.53 -5.18
N ALA A 36 -1.93 -8.92 -4.40
CA ALA A 36 -0.49 -9.14 -4.47
C ALA A 36 0.12 -9.08 -3.07
N TYR A 37 1.29 -9.69 -2.93
CA TYR A 37 1.99 -9.81 -1.66
C TYR A 37 3.46 -9.52 -1.86
N ASP A 38 4.06 -8.91 -0.85
CA ASP A 38 5.50 -8.70 -0.75
C ASP A 38 5.90 -8.76 0.74
N SER A 39 7.12 -8.43 1.07
CA SER A 39 7.61 -8.37 2.44
C SER A 39 8.66 -7.28 2.61
N CYS A 40 8.75 -6.75 3.82
CA CYS A 40 9.79 -5.81 4.22
C CYS A 40 10.38 -6.24 5.57
N SER A 41 11.53 -5.66 5.90
CA SER A 41 12.25 -5.94 7.13
C SER A 41 11.59 -5.26 8.33
N VAL A 42 11.49 -5.95 9.47
CA VAL A 42 11.06 -5.31 10.73
C VAL A 42 12.20 -4.43 11.25
N GLY A 43 11.91 -3.18 11.57
CA GLY A 43 12.91 -2.16 11.94
C GLY A 43 13.78 -1.69 10.77
N GLY A 44 13.42 -2.06 9.53
CA GLY A 44 14.14 -1.67 8.33
C GLY A 44 13.74 -0.30 7.77
N THR A 45 14.13 -0.07 6.52
CA THR A 45 13.81 1.15 5.74
C THR A 45 13.32 0.81 4.33
N ASP A 46 12.94 -0.44 4.11
CA ASP A 46 12.58 -1.05 2.82
C ASP A 46 11.05 -1.10 2.58
N ALA A 47 10.21 -0.62 3.51
CA ALA A 47 8.76 -0.66 3.35
C ALA A 47 8.29 0.10 2.10
N THR A 48 8.88 1.27 1.80
CA THR A 48 8.52 2.06 0.61
C THR A 48 8.80 1.30 -0.69
N ASP A 49 9.96 0.63 -0.76
CA ASP A 49 10.35 -0.14 -1.93
C ASP A 49 9.47 -1.39 -2.09
N ALA A 50 9.16 -2.11 -1.00
CA ALA A 50 8.24 -3.25 -1.04
C ALA A 50 6.83 -2.88 -1.52
N ILE A 51 6.30 -1.72 -1.11
CA ILE A 51 4.97 -1.26 -1.60
C ILE A 51 5.03 -0.91 -3.08
N ARG A 52 6.10 -0.23 -3.53
CA ARG A 52 6.29 0.10 -4.95
C ARG A 52 6.35 -1.18 -5.78
N ASP A 53 7.18 -2.14 -5.38
CA ASP A 53 7.41 -3.38 -6.12
C ASP A 53 6.13 -4.23 -6.17
N LEU A 54 5.40 -4.31 -5.06
CA LEU A 54 4.06 -4.90 -5.02
C LEU A 54 3.11 -4.20 -6.01
N ALA A 55 3.01 -2.87 -5.98
CA ALA A 55 2.12 -2.12 -6.85
C ALA A 55 2.48 -2.29 -8.34
N THR A 56 3.77 -2.31 -8.67
CA THR A 56 4.26 -2.59 -10.03
C THR A 56 3.94 -4.02 -10.46
N SER A 57 4.09 -5.01 -9.56
CA SER A 57 3.82 -6.43 -9.87
C SER A 57 2.36 -6.71 -10.23
N LEU A 58 1.42 -5.90 -9.73
CA LEU A 58 0.01 -6.00 -10.07
C LEU A 58 -0.26 -5.65 -11.54
N ASP A 59 0.58 -4.79 -12.15
CA ASP A 59 0.43 -4.27 -13.51
C ASP A 59 -1.00 -3.76 -13.80
N ARG A 60 -1.53 -2.92 -12.88
CA ARG A 60 -2.90 -2.39 -12.93
C ARG A 60 -2.93 -0.89 -13.23
N PRO A 61 -2.82 -0.47 -14.51
CA PRO A 61 -2.85 0.94 -14.88
C PRO A 61 -4.19 1.64 -14.57
N ASP A 62 -5.24 0.87 -14.31
CA ASP A 62 -6.58 1.33 -13.96
C ASP A 62 -6.78 1.61 -12.46
N VAL A 63 -5.79 1.30 -11.60
CA VAL A 63 -5.74 1.80 -10.22
C VAL A 63 -5.57 3.32 -10.24
N ARG A 64 -6.44 4.03 -9.52
CA ARG A 64 -6.46 5.50 -9.49
C ARG A 64 -5.96 6.10 -8.18
N HIS A 65 -5.98 5.34 -7.09
CA HIS A 65 -5.57 5.78 -5.77
C HIS A 65 -4.90 4.64 -5.00
N VAL A 66 -3.96 4.98 -4.13
CA VAL A 66 -3.32 4.04 -3.19
C VAL A 66 -3.64 4.46 -1.76
N CYS A 67 -4.08 3.52 -0.94
CA CYS A 67 -4.45 3.75 0.46
C CYS A 67 -3.66 2.81 1.37
N LEU A 68 -2.94 3.37 2.34
CA LEU A 68 -2.09 2.64 3.28
C LEU A 68 -2.75 2.57 4.65
N ALA A 69 -2.71 1.40 5.28
CA ALA A 69 -3.06 1.19 6.68
C ALA A 69 -1.95 1.71 7.61
N GLY A 70 -1.82 3.03 7.73
CA GLY A 70 -0.76 3.72 8.49
C GLY A 70 0.48 4.06 7.67
N VAL A 71 1.42 4.79 8.28
CA VAL A 71 2.65 5.31 7.64
C VAL A 71 3.94 4.71 8.20
N ALA A 72 3.88 4.02 9.34
CA ALA A 72 5.05 3.47 10.02
C ALA A 72 4.84 1.99 10.44
N PRO A 73 4.67 1.08 9.47
CA PRO A 73 4.51 -0.35 9.75
C PRO A 73 5.81 -0.97 10.31
N ALA A 74 5.73 -2.26 10.67
CA ALA A 74 6.92 -3.10 10.88
C ALA A 74 7.99 -2.50 11.81
N TRP A 75 7.58 -1.97 12.98
CA TRP A 75 8.47 -1.27 13.91
C TRP A 75 9.17 -0.04 13.30
N PHE A 76 8.38 0.98 12.95
CA PHE A 76 8.86 2.27 12.43
C PHE A 76 9.63 2.19 11.11
N ASN A 77 9.39 1.16 10.30
CA ASN A 77 9.85 1.12 8.92
C ASN A 77 9.00 2.11 8.11
N LEU A 78 9.42 3.37 8.11
CA LEU A 78 8.64 4.51 7.65
C LEU A 78 8.38 4.42 6.14
N VAL A 79 7.13 4.66 5.75
CA VAL A 79 6.77 4.82 4.35
C VAL A 79 6.94 6.28 3.94
N ASP A 80 7.79 6.51 2.95
CA ASP A 80 7.96 7.81 2.31
C ASP A 80 6.83 8.01 1.27
N LEU A 81 5.81 8.78 1.67
CA LEU A 81 4.61 9.01 0.85
C LEU A 81 4.91 9.82 -0.42
N ASP A 82 5.85 10.75 -0.35
CA ASP A 82 6.22 11.59 -1.51
C ASP A 82 6.98 10.75 -2.53
N ARG A 83 7.93 9.93 -2.07
CA ARG A 83 8.65 8.97 -2.93
C ARG A 83 7.69 7.96 -3.55
N LEU A 84 6.72 7.46 -2.79
CA LEU A 84 5.75 6.51 -3.30
C LEU A 84 4.78 7.15 -4.31
N HIS A 85 4.31 8.38 -4.04
CA HIS A 85 3.49 9.15 -4.96
C HIS A 85 4.21 9.38 -6.29
N ALA A 86 5.47 9.83 -6.23
CA ALA A 86 6.28 10.07 -7.42
C ALA A 86 6.56 8.78 -8.21
N ALA A 87 6.81 7.66 -7.52
CA ALA A 87 7.10 6.38 -8.18
C ALA A 87 5.87 5.76 -8.86
N LEU A 88 4.69 5.92 -8.27
CA LEU A 88 3.47 5.30 -8.79
C LEU A 88 2.66 6.21 -9.72
N ASP A 89 2.93 7.52 -9.73
CA ASP A 89 2.12 8.53 -10.44
C ASP A 89 0.62 8.43 -10.06
N ARG A 90 0.37 8.19 -8.76
CA ARG A 90 -0.99 8.05 -8.21
C ARG A 90 -1.08 8.76 -6.85
N PRO A 91 -2.21 9.38 -6.51
CA PRO A 91 -2.43 9.89 -5.16
C PRO A 91 -2.28 8.77 -4.12
N VAL A 92 -1.54 9.06 -3.05
CA VAL A 92 -1.29 8.16 -1.92
C VAL A 92 -1.86 8.78 -0.66
N SER A 93 -2.64 8.02 0.10
CA SER A 93 -3.14 8.42 1.42
C SER A 93 -2.77 7.37 2.46
N ALA A 94 -2.30 7.81 3.63
CA ALA A 94 -2.19 6.96 4.81
C ALA A 94 -3.38 7.22 5.74
N VAL A 95 -4.04 6.15 6.19
CA VAL A 95 -5.19 6.23 7.09
C VAL A 95 -4.78 5.78 8.48
N SER A 96 -5.07 6.59 9.49
CA SER A 96 -5.02 6.18 10.89
C SER A 96 -6.39 5.64 11.31
N TYR A 97 -6.40 4.54 12.06
CA TYR A 97 -7.62 4.01 12.66
C TYR A 97 -8.01 4.73 13.95
N GLU A 98 -7.04 5.38 14.59
CA GLU A 98 -7.21 6.10 15.83
C GLU A 98 -6.93 7.60 15.63
N PRO A 99 -7.64 8.48 16.36
CA PRO A 99 -7.31 9.90 16.37
C PRO A 99 -5.90 10.12 16.89
N SER A 100 -5.17 11.05 16.28
CA SER A 100 -3.91 11.54 16.83
C SER A 100 -4.20 12.52 17.98
N PRO A 101 -3.54 12.41 19.14
CA PRO A 101 -3.61 13.41 20.20
C PRO A 101 -3.15 14.81 19.75
#